data_AF-A0A353VSF6-F1
#
_entry.id   AF-A0A353VSF6-F1
#
_cell.length_a   1.000
_cell.length_b   1.000
_cell.length_c   1.000
_cell.angle_alpha   90.00
_cell.angle_beta   90.00
_cell.angle_gamma   90.00
#
_symmetry.space_group_name_H-M   'P 1'
#
loop_
_entity.id
_entity.type
_entity.pdbx_description
1 polymer ?
#
loop_
_entity_poly.entity_id
_entity_poly.type
_entity_poly.pdbx_seq_one_letter_code
_entity_poly.pdbx_strand_id
1 'polypeptide(L)'
;MSMKTRKIHHYMNKTIQVSAIVLTIAILTVGCQVKKSKGGSRAEDEKTDTVLADSTIQKYFGKATVTGSEYLGKLDEICSHPADSLNGCGANIDLAVLECKFADEIFLELDEDIRKDDFSLSVKDWFDRTAFLYYCGSIYEIRSRYDRNTHTLDSTDVDTSGTTMLSTEMRPSMDVLRKVFPDRRIRNAASAILNVLYKNPDFTDVSNRLEKLVGTYKSTAFASKMPIDTAKIGNAFANEDTYYDKSAFVPDIKRFRDARAYRDSTAVQIKDPVGEIVARLDDRMDFDTKCIYAIELSHVLMIDCVDILGAVIESKEYSRYLLEVWENWRAKVQFGWFGCSNDSVIPNAYYFKIRNICANTMLRHIQEHPEDNDALLRLSRLLYCGSITRDGLFGNSVAGILYHLSSAEY
;
A
#
# COMPACT_ATOMS: atom_id res chain seq x y z
N MET A 1 -24.93 22.61 -2.82
CA MET A 1 -23.74 21.98 -2.20
C MET A 1 -22.78 23.12 -1.82
N SER A 2 -22.43 23.26 -0.54
CA SER A 2 -21.72 24.44 -0.01
C SER A 2 -20.26 24.48 -0.47
N MET A 3 -19.76 25.68 -0.76
CA MET A 3 -18.39 25.96 -1.18
C MET A 3 -17.32 25.43 -0.19
N LYS A 4 -17.71 25.15 1.07
CA LYS A 4 -16.85 24.51 2.08
C LYS A 4 -16.55 23.03 1.79
N THR A 5 -17.50 22.27 1.25
CA THR A 5 -17.34 20.82 1.02
C THR A 5 -16.34 20.53 -0.10
N ARG A 6 -16.33 21.36 -1.16
CA ARG A 6 -15.34 21.27 -2.25
C ARG A 6 -13.91 21.60 -1.81
N LYS A 7 -13.74 22.50 -0.83
CA LYS A 7 -12.40 22.82 -0.30
C LYS A 7 -11.81 21.66 0.48
N ILE A 8 -12.62 20.96 1.30
CA ILE A 8 -12.15 19.80 2.07
C ILE A 8 -11.71 18.65 1.14
N HIS A 9 -12.48 18.36 0.08
CA HIS A 9 -12.12 17.35 -0.93
C HIS A 9 -10.84 17.67 -1.70
N HIS A 10 -10.65 18.93 -2.12
CA HIS A 10 -9.44 19.36 -2.82
C HIS A 10 -8.19 19.31 -1.91
N TYR A 11 -8.34 19.58 -0.62
CA TYR A 11 -7.25 19.52 0.35
C TYR A 11 -6.86 18.08 0.71
N MET A 12 -7.82 17.15 0.85
CA MET A 12 -7.51 15.73 1.12
C MET A 12 -6.66 15.09 0.01
N ASN A 13 -6.95 15.39 -1.26
CA ASN A 13 -6.12 14.94 -2.39
C ASN A 13 -4.71 15.55 -2.37
N LYS A 14 -4.56 16.82 -1.94
CA LYS A 14 -3.25 17.46 -1.81
C LYS A 14 -2.45 16.93 -0.62
N THR A 15 -3.08 16.66 0.52
CA THR A 15 -2.38 16.12 1.71
C THR A 15 -1.88 14.71 1.44
N ILE A 16 -2.66 13.85 0.75
CA ILE A 16 -2.20 12.52 0.33
C ILE A 16 -0.99 12.62 -0.62
N GLN A 17 -1.01 13.57 -1.56
CA GLN A 17 0.12 13.82 -2.46
C GLN A 17 1.35 14.36 -1.71
N VAL A 18 1.18 15.29 -0.77
CA VAL A 18 2.28 15.89 -0.01
C VAL A 18 2.91 14.88 0.95
N SER A 19 2.13 14.03 1.63
CA SER A 19 2.67 12.98 2.51
C SER A 19 3.50 11.94 1.75
N ALA A 20 3.05 11.53 0.55
CA ALA A 20 3.80 10.63 -0.32
C ALA A 20 5.09 11.27 -0.87
N ILE A 21 5.04 12.57 -1.19
CA ILE A 21 6.20 13.33 -1.69
C ILE A 21 7.25 13.56 -0.58
N VAL A 22 6.82 13.90 0.64
CA VAL A 22 7.74 14.16 1.77
C VAL A 22 8.42 12.88 2.24
N LEU A 23 7.72 11.74 2.24
CA LEU A 23 8.32 10.42 2.56
C LEU A 23 9.41 10.01 1.55
N THR A 24 9.27 10.44 0.29
CA THR A 24 10.19 10.10 -0.82
C THR A 24 11.42 11.02 -0.87
N ILE A 25 11.28 12.31 -0.55
CA ILE A 25 12.41 13.26 -0.56
C ILE A 25 13.45 12.94 0.53
N ALA A 26 13.02 12.43 1.69
CA ALA A 26 13.94 12.05 2.77
C ALA A 26 14.81 10.82 2.42
N ILE A 27 14.36 9.97 1.50
CA ILE A 27 15.09 8.76 1.06
C ILE A 27 16.14 9.13 -0.01
N LEU A 28 15.88 10.14 -0.84
CA LEU A 28 16.72 10.49 -2.00
C LEU A 28 17.97 11.32 -1.66
N THR A 29 18.00 12.08 -0.58
CA THR A 29 19.21 12.82 -0.18
C THR A 29 20.36 11.90 0.24
N VAL A 30 20.08 10.65 0.63
CA VAL A 30 21.09 9.66 1.03
C VAL A 30 21.69 8.91 -0.18
N GLY A 31 20.96 8.81 -1.31
CA GLY A 31 21.37 8.01 -2.48
C GLY A 31 22.30 8.71 -3.48
N CYS A 32 22.48 10.03 -3.42
CA CYS A 32 23.15 10.80 -4.48
C CYS A 32 24.46 11.52 -4.10
N GLN A 33 25.08 11.23 -2.95
CA GLN A 33 26.44 11.72 -2.65
C GLN A 33 27.49 10.61 -2.48
N VAL A 34 27.61 9.73 -3.47
CA VAL A 34 28.91 9.08 -3.74
C VAL A 34 29.70 10.02 -4.65
N LYS A 35 30.28 11.07 -4.06
CA LYS A 35 31.30 11.88 -4.73
C LYS A 35 32.52 11.00 -4.94
N LYS A 36 32.89 10.78 -6.22
CA LYS A 36 34.20 10.26 -6.62
C LYS A 36 35.30 11.15 -6.02
N SER A 37 35.88 10.75 -4.89
CA SER A 37 37.15 11.27 -4.41
C SER A 37 38.25 10.27 -4.73
N LYS A 38 39.27 10.75 -5.44
CA LYS A 38 40.50 10.02 -5.74
C LYS A 38 41.28 9.79 -4.43
N GLY A 39 41.78 8.56 -4.27
CA GLY A 39 43.01 8.21 -3.54
C GLY A 39 43.17 8.74 -2.11
N GLY A 40 42.91 7.89 -1.12
CA GLY A 40 43.35 8.11 0.26
C GLY A 40 42.82 7.02 1.18
N SER A 41 43.72 6.20 1.72
CA SER A 41 43.42 5.18 2.73
C SER A 41 42.69 5.80 3.93
N ARG A 42 41.49 5.30 4.25
CA ARG A 42 40.83 5.62 5.50
C ARG A 42 40.05 4.39 5.97
N ALA A 43 40.23 4.12 7.26
CA ALA A 43 39.86 2.90 7.96
C ALA A 43 38.41 2.46 7.73
N GLU A 44 38.21 1.14 7.81
CA GLU A 44 36.91 0.49 7.92
C GLU A 44 36.15 1.06 9.13
N ASP A 45 35.23 1.99 8.88
CA ASP A 45 34.17 2.31 9.84
C ASP A 45 33.14 1.18 9.76
N GLU A 46 33.06 0.38 10.82
CA GLU A 46 32.03 -0.64 11.04
C GLU A 46 30.63 -0.01 10.85
N LYS A 47 30.00 -0.30 9.72
CA LYS A 47 28.55 -0.15 9.58
C LYS A 47 27.90 -1.17 10.51
N THR A 48 27.47 -0.70 11.67
CA THR A 48 26.55 -1.44 12.53
C THR A 48 25.17 -1.42 11.87
N ASP A 49 24.94 -2.32 10.93
CA ASP A 49 23.59 -2.72 10.53
C ASP A 49 23.00 -3.48 11.74
N THR A 50 22.46 -2.75 12.72
CA THR A 50 21.83 -3.34 13.91
C THR A 50 20.55 -4.05 13.50
N VAL A 51 20.65 -5.36 13.28
CA VAL A 51 19.53 -6.27 13.11
C VAL A 51 18.84 -6.47 14.46
N LEU A 52 17.52 -6.35 14.51
CA LEU A 52 16.76 -6.64 15.73
C LEU A 52 16.52 -8.15 15.83
N ALA A 53 16.87 -8.77 16.97
CA ALA A 53 16.63 -10.20 17.14
C ALA A 53 15.13 -10.54 17.11
N ASP A 54 14.75 -11.62 16.42
CA ASP A 54 13.36 -12.09 16.32
C ASP A 54 12.68 -12.25 17.67
N SER A 55 13.42 -12.71 18.69
CA SER A 55 12.91 -12.83 20.06
C SER A 55 12.45 -11.49 20.65
N THR A 56 13.13 -10.39 20.31
CA THR A 56 12.76 -9.03 20.70
C THR A 56 11.52 -8.56 19.94
N ILE A 57 11.44 -8.83 18.63
CA ILE A 57 10.27 -8.50 17.81
C ILE A 57 9.03 -9.20 18.37
N GLN A 58 9.12 -10.52 18.56
CA GLN A 58 8.02 -11.34 19.06
C GLN A 58 7.59 -10.95 20.45
N LYS A 59 8.53 -10.57 21.32
CA LYS A 59 8.21 -10.11 22.68
C LYS A 59 7.32 -8.87 22.65
N TYR A 60 7.69 -7.84 21.89
CA TYR A 60 7.05 -6.53 22.00
C TYR A 60 5.92 -6.28 20.99
N PHE A 61 6.04 -6.84 19.79
CA PHE A 61 5.10 -6.60 18.68
C PHE A 61 4.29 -7.84 18.30
N GLY A 62 4.75 -9.03 18.69
CA GLY A 62 4.15 -10.30 18.31
C GLY A 62 4.76 -10.88 17.04
N LYS A 63 4.06 -11.85 16.45
CA LYS A 63 4.54 -12.60 15.29
C LYS A 63 3.78 -12.21 14.03
N ALA A 64 4.51 -11.81 13.00
CA ALA A 64 4.00 -11.67 11.64
C ALA A 64 3.97 -13.06 10.96
N THR A 65 2.87 -13.39 10.30
CA THR A 65 2.68 -14.70 9.63
C THR A 65 2.47 -14.55 8.14
N VAL A 66 1.59 -13.65 7.71
CA VAL A 66 1.26 -13.41 6.30
C VAL A 66 1.73 -12.05 5.82
N THR A 67 2.29 -11.23 6.71
CA THR A 67 2.86 -9.91 6.45
C THR A 67 4.38 -9.85 6.66
N GLY A 68 4.95 -10.92 7.25
CA GLY A 68 6.35 -10.99 7.67
C GLY A 68 7.31 -11.46 6.59
N SER A 69 8.60 -11.28 6.87
CA SER A 69 9.73 -11.57 5.98
C SER A 69 9.76 -13.02 5.49
N GLU A 70 9.40 -13.98 6.35
CA GLU A 70 9.37 -15.40 5.98
C GLU A 70 8.33 -15.68 4.88
N TYR A 71 7.14 -15.08 4.98
CA TYR A 71 6.09 -15.24 3.98
C TYR A 71 6.44 -14.50 2.70
N LEU A 72 6.97 -13.29 2.83
CA LEU A 72 7.40 -12.47 1.70
C LEU A 72 8.55 -13.11 0.92
N GLY A 73 9.50 -13.76 1.60
CA GLY A 73 10.55 -14.54 0.94
C GLY A 73 9.98 -15.63 0.03
N LYS A 74 8.97 -16.36 0.51
CA LYS A 74 8.25 -17.37 -0.31
C LYS A 74 7.50 -16.75 -1.49
N LEU A 75 6.98 -15.53 -1.34
CA LEU A 75 6.34 -14.82 -2.45
C LEU A 75 7.35 -14.32 -3.48
N ASP A 76 8.48 -13.82 -3.01
CA ASP A 76 9.58 -13.36 -3.86
C ASP A 76 10.26 -14.52 -4.62
N GLU A 77 10.32 -15.71 -4.01
CA GLU A 77 10.75 -16.94 -4.68
C GLU A 77 9.80 -17.38 -5.81
N ILE A 78 8.48 -17.23 -5.64
CA ILE A 78 7.51 -17.49 -6.74
C ILE A 78 7.80 -16.60 -7.94
N CYS A 79 8.31 -15.41 -7.66
CA CYS A 79 8.65 -14.40 -8.61
C CYS A 79 10.02 -14.61 -9.25
N SER A 80 10.98 -15.21 -8.55
CA SER A 80 12.36 -15.37 -9.03
C SER A 80 12.51 -16.63 -9.90
N HIS A 81 12.93 -16.48 -11.17
CA HIS A 81 13.35 -17.62 -11.98
C HIS A 81 14.69 -18.20 -11.49
N PRO A 82 14.92 -19.53 -11.57
CA PRO A 82 16.23 -20.12 -11.29
C PRO A 82 17.26 -19.56 -12.27
N ALA A 83 18.28 -18.89 -11.71
CA ALA A 83 19.28 -18.15 -12.44
C ALA A 83 20.27 -19.08 -13.16
N ASP A 84 20.16 -19.18 -14.49
CA ASP A 84 21.28 -19.52 -15.37
C ASP A 84 21.83 -18.30 -16.13
N SER A 85 21.27 -17.10 -15.95
CA SER A 85 21.80 -15.87 -16.58
C SER A 85 22.44 -14.94 -15.55
N LEU A 86 23.72 -15.18 -15.29
CA LEU A 86 24.65 -14.18 -14.79
C LEU A 86 24.63 -12.96 -15.70
N ASN A 87 23.98 -11.87 -15.28
CA ASN A 87 24.39 -10.47 -15.51
C ASN A 87 23.35 -9.50 -14.92
N GLY A 88 23.42 -9.25 -13.60
CA GLY A 88 23.31 -7.94 -12.97
C GLY A 88 22.18 -6.94 -13.30
N CYS A 89 21.13 -7.30 -14.03
CA CYS A 89 20.01 -6.41 -14.36
C CYS A 89 18.69 -7.15 -14.16
N GLY A 90 17.93 -6.77 -13.13
CA GLY A 90 16.51 -7.10 -12.93
C GLY A 90 16.20 -8.59 -12.77
N ALA A 91 15.76 -9.01 -11.59
CA ALA A 91 15.07 -10.28 -11.48
C ALA A 91 13.87 -10.28 -12.45
N ASN A 92 13.87 -11.21 -13.40
CA ASN A 92 12.72 -11.46 -14.28
C ASN A 92 11.62 -12.08 -13.43
N ILE A 93 10.57 -11.30 -13.17
CA ILE A 93 9.53 -11.68 -12.24
C ILE A 93 8.17 -11.81 -12.91
N ASP A 94 7.55 -12.98 -12.72
CA ASP A 94 6.17 -13.24 -13.11
C ASP A 94 5.16 -12.60 -12.13
N LEU A 95 5.00 -11.28 -12.24
CA LEU A 95 4.01 -10.49 -11.51
C LEU A 95 2.57 -10.93 -11.79
N ALA A 96 2.29 -11.47 -12.98
CA ALA A 96 0.95 -11.93 -13.35
C ALA A 96 0.51 -13.10 -12.46
N VAL A 97 1.44 -13.99 -12.10
CA VAL A 97 1.20 -15.10 -11.16
C VAL A 97 0.79 -14.58 -9.78
N LEU A 98 1.51 -13.62 -9.20
CA LEU A 98 1.16 -13.08 -7.88
C LEU A 98 -0.19 -12.36 -7.88
N GLU A 99 -0.46 -11.54 -8.90
CA GLU A 99 -1.75 -10.83 -8.99
C GLU A 99 -2.92 -11.79 -9.17
N CYS A 100 -2.73 -12.88 -9.93
CA CYS A 100 -3.75 -13.94 -10.05
C CYS A 100 -3.90 -14.75 -8.76
N LYS A 101 -2.81 -15.01 -8.04
CA LYS A 101 -2.80 -15.79 -6.77
C LYS A 101 -3.71 -15.17 -5.73
N PHE A 102 -3.70 -13.85 -5.61
CA PHE A 102 -4.44 -13.11 -4.57
C PHE A 102 -5.72 -12.44 -5.07
N ALA A 103 -6.04 -12.57 -6.35
CA ALA A 103 -7.17 -11.89 -6.98
C ALA A 103 -8.51 -12.12 -6.26
N ASP A 104 -8.75 -13.34 -5.77
CA ASP A 104 -10.00 -13.68 -5.07
C ASP A 104 -10.04 -13.14 -3.61
N GLU A 105 -8.90 -12.71 -3.08
CA GLU A 105 -8.73 -12.24 -1.69
C GLU A 105 -8.68 -10.71 -1.58
N ILE A 106 -8.85 -9.97 -2.69
CA ILE A 106 -8.80 -8.50 -2.70
C ILE A 106 -10.03 -7.83 -2.06
N PHE A 107 -11.09 -8.60 -1.83
CA PHE A 107 -12.38 -8.11 -1.33
C PHE A 107 -12.45 -8.17 0.19
N LEU A 108 -13.20 -7.26 0.81
CA LEU A 108 -13.32 -7.19 2.26
C LEU A 108 -14.21 -8.33 2.77
N GLU A 109 -13.62 -9.33 3.41
CA GLU A 109 -14.36 -10.33 4.17
C GLU A 109 -14.52 -9.84 5.61
N LEU A 110 -15.74 -9.50 6.03
CA LEU A 110 -15.99 -9.05 7.40
C LEU A 110 -15.73 -10.19 8.39
N ASP A 111 -14.87 -9.93 9.38
CA ASP A 111 -14.59 -10.84 10.49
C ASP A 111 -15.90 -11.22 11.23
N GLU A 112 -15.95 -12.43 11.81
CA GLU A 112 -17.18 -13.01 12.38
C GLU A 112 -17.80 -12.18 13.51
N ASP A 113 -16.95 -11.46 14.23
CA ASP A 113 -17.28 -10.62 15.38
C ASP A 113 -17.64 -9.17 15.00
N ILE A 114 -17.57 -8.81 13.71
CA ILE A 114 -18.09 -7.53 13.21
C ILE A 114 -19.60 -7.67 12.99
N ARG A 115 -20.38 -6.77 13.62
CA ARG A 115 -21.83 -6.74 13.45
C ARG A 115 -22.18 -6.35 12.01
N LYS A 116 -22.93 -7.17 11.30
CA LYS A 116 -23.35 -6.91 9.90
C LYS A 116 -24.54 -5.96 9.82
N ASP A 117 -24.36 -4.74 10.31
CA ASP A 117 -25.31 -3.63 10.22
C ASP A 117 -25.19 -2.84 8.91
N ASP A 118 -26.11 -1.89 8.68
CA ASP A 118 -26.13 -1.06 7.46
C ASP A 118 -24.80 -0.34 7.23
N PHE A 119 -24.12 0.10 8.29
CA PHE A 119 -22.83 0.78 8.20
C PHE A 119 -21.73 -0.14 7.67
N SER A 120 -21.48 -1.27 8.34
CA SER A 120 -20.43 -2.22 7.95
C SER A 120 -20.68 -2.86 6.57
N LEU A 121 -21.94 -3.19 6.26
CA LEU A 121 -22.31 -3.72 4.95
C LEU A 121 -22.08 -2.70 3.84
N SER A 122 -22.39 -1.43 4.09
CA SER A 122 -22.15 -0.40 3.10
C SER A 122 -20.65 -0.09 2.95
N VAL A 123 -19.86 -0.10 4.03
CA VAL A 123 -18.40 0.02 3.95
C VAL A 123 -17.81 -1.13 3.14
N LYS A 124 -18.23 -2.37 3.39
CA LYS A 124 -17.83 -3.54 2.60
C LYS A 124 -18.15 -3.35 1.13
N ASP A 125 -19.37 -2.98 0.82
CA ASP A 125 -19.81 -2.76 -0.56
C ASP A 125 -18.97 -1.67 -1.25
N TRP A 126 -18.68 -0.56 -0.57
CA TRP A 126 -17.80 0.48 -1.10
C TRP A 126 -16.35 0.02 -1.29
N PHE A 127 -15.80 -0.69 -0.30
CA PHE A 127 -14.47 -1.27 -0.34
C PHE A 127 -14.33 -2.20 -1.55
N ASP A 128 -15.24 -3.16 -1.69
CA ASP A 128 -15.22 -4.18 -2.74
C ASP A 128 -15.30 -3.55 -4.13
N ARG A 129 -16.18 -2.56 -4.29
CA ARG A 129 -16.35 -1.87 -5.57
C ARG A 129 -15.09 -1.13 -6.00
N THR A 130 -14.37 -0.56 -5.02
CA THR A 130 -13.14 0.20 -5.22
C THR A 130 -11.94 -0.71 -5.45
N ALA A 131 -11.80 -1.76 -4.63
CA ALA A 131 -10.75 -2.77 -4.75
C ALA A 131 -10.78 -3.45 -6.13
N PHE A 132 -11.98 -3.76 -6.64
CA PHE A 132 -12.14 -4.29 -8.00
C PHE A 132 -11.54 -3.36 -9.07
N LEU A 133 -11.83 -2.05 -9.01
CA LEU A 133 -11.30 -1.10 -9.99
C LEU A 133 -9.78 -0.96 -9.90
N TYR A 134 -9.22 -0.91 -8.69
CA TYR A 134 -7.78 -0.85 -8.52
C TYR A 134 -7.09 -2.12 -9.02
N TYR A 135 -7.69 -3.29 -8.77
CA TYR A 135 -7.21 -4.54 -9.33
C TYR A 135 -7.23 -4.54 -10.86
N CYS A 136 -8.34 -4.12 -11.49
CA CYS A 136 -8.41 -3.98 -12.94
C CYS A 136 -7.36 -3.02 -13.50
N GLY A 137 -7.07 -1.93 -12.80
CA GLY A 137 -5.97 -1.03 -13.14
C GLY A 137 -4.61 -1.74 -13.12
N SER A 138 -4.37 -2.54 -12.08
CA SER A 138 -3.15 -3.35 -11.96
C SER A 138 -2.98 -4.34 -13.11
N ILE A 139 -4.05 -5.06 -13.46
CA ILE A 139 -4.07 -6.03 -14.55
C ILE A 139 -3.89 -5.34 -15.92
N TYR A 140 -4.50 -4.17 -16.11
CA TYR A 140 -4.29 -3.38 -17.32
C TYR A 140 -2.81 -2.99 -17.51
N GLU A 141 -2.14 -2.53 -16.45
CA GLU A 141 -0.72 -2.17 -16.52
C GLU A 141 0.16 -3.37 -16.90
N ILE A 142 -0.10 -4.53 -16.29
CA ILE A 142 0.60 -5.79 -16.59
C ILE A 142 0.40 -6.18 -18.05
N ARG A 143 -0.85 -6.15 -18.53
CA ARG A 143 -1.17 -6.52 -19.90
C ARG A 143 -0.58 -5.54 -20.92
N SER A 144 -0.65 -4.25 -20.63
CA SER A 144 -0.04 -3.20 -21.47
C SER A 144 1.47 -3.37 -21.60
N ARG A 145 2.16 -3.82 -20.54
CA ARG A 145 3.60 -4.13 -20.57
C ARG A 145 3.89 -5.36 -21.40
N TYR A 146 3.12 -6.44 -21.21
CA TYR A 146 3.21 -7.65 -22.03
C TYR A 146 3.11 -7.32 -23.52
N ASP A 147 2.05 -6.63 -23.93
CA ASP A 147 1.79 -6.34 -25.35
C ASP A 147 2.85 -5.40 -25.94
N ARG A 148 3.32 -4.38 -25.19
CA ARG A 148 4.44 -3.52 -25.61
C ARG A 148 5.69 -4.35 -25.93
N ASN A 149 6.11 -5.21 -25.00
CA ASN A 149 7.34 -6.00 -25.15
C ASN A 149 7.24 -7.03 -26.28
N THR A 150 6.05 -7.57 -26.57
CA THR A 150 5.87 -8.52 -27.68
C THR A 150 5.83 -7.88 -29.06
N HIS A 151 5.56 -6.58 -29.17
CA HIS A 151 5.39 -5.89 -30.45
C HIS A 151 6.56 -4.97 -30.84
N THR A 152 7.51 -4.70 -29.95
CA THR A 152 8.74 -3.91 -30.21
C THR A 152 9.98 -4.80 -30.41
N LEU A 153 9.90 -5.78 -31.30
CA LEU A 153 11.09 -6.46 -31.83
C LEU A 153 11.72 -5.59 -32.94
N ASP A 154 12.35 -4.48 -32.54
CA ASP A 154 13.35 -3.81 -33.37
C ASP A 154 14.74 -4.00 -32.74
N SER A 155 15.67 -4.43 -33.58
CA SER A 155 16.74 -5.40 -33.27
C SER A 155 17.98 -4.92 -32.48
N THR A 156 17.87 -3.95 -31.55
CA THR A 156 19.08 -3.47 -30.83
C THR A 156 18.94 -3.15 -29.34
N ASP A 157 17.75 -3.21 -28.75
CA ASP A 157 17.58 -2.86 -27.34
C ASP A 157 17.56 -4.10 -26.43
N VAL A 158 18.22 -3.95 -25.28
CA VAL A 158 18.48 -4.97 -24.27
C VAL A 158 17.19 -5.70 -23.92
N ASP A 159 17.24 -7.02 -24.13
CA ASP A 159 16.20 -8.02 -23.90
C ASP A 159 15.53 -7.84 -22.51
N THR A 160 14.46 -7.06 -22.46
CA THR A 160 13.60 -6.93 -21.27
C THR A 160 12.68 -8.14 -21.26
N SER A 161 13.27 -9.27 -20.86
CA SER A 161 12.61 -10.56 -20.83
C SER A 161 11.43 -10.56 -19.83
N GLY A 162 10.28 -11.04 -20.29
CA GLY A 162 9.36 -11.84 -19.47
C GLY A 162 8.45 -11.14 -18.47
N THR A 163 7.49 -10.32 -18.92
CA THR A 163 6.15 -10.42 -18.31
C THR A 163 5.48 -11.63 -18.98
N THR A 164 4.94 -12.58 -18.22
CA THR A 164 4.14 -13.66 -18.82
C THR A 164 2.73 -13.15 -19.11
N MET A 165 2.06 -13.76 -20.08
CA MET A 165 0.65 -13.49 -20.32
C MET A 165 -0.14 -13.88 -19.07
N LEU A 166 -1.12 -13.03 -18.69
CA LEU A 166 -2.09 -13.38 -17.65
C LEU A 166 -2.63 -14.79 -17.85
N SER A 167 -2.86 -15.51 -16.74
CA SER A 167 -3.51 -16.82 -16.78
C SER A 167 -4.75 -16.80 -17.67
N THR A 168 -4.97 -17.86 -18.44
CA THR A 168 -6.20 -18.01 -19.24
C THR A 168 -7.44 -18.09 -18.36
N GLU A 169 -7.27 -18.43 -17.08
CA GLU A 169 -8.31 -18.37 -16.08
C GLU A 169 -8.52 -16.93 -15.60
N MET A 170 -9.71 -16.40 -15.87
CA MET A 170 -10.12 -15.06 -15.45
C MET A 170 -10.29 -15.00 -13.93
N ARG A 171 -9.57 -14.07 -13.30
CA ARG A 171 -9.70 -13.76 -11.86
C ARG A 171 -10.05 -12.27 -11.65
N PRO A 172 -10.78 -11.90 -10.58
CA PRO A 172 -11.43 -12.79 -9.62
C PRO A 172 -12.48 -13.70 -10.28
N SER A 173 -12.68 -14.88 -9.71
CA SER A 173 -13.57 -15.90 -10.30
C SER A 173 -15.03 -15.43 -10.34
N MET A 174 -15.83 -16.01 -11.24
CA MET A 174 -17.26 -15.66 -11.33
C MET A 174 -18.04 -15.99 -10.06
N ASP A 175 -17.63 -17.00 -9.31
CA ASP A 175 -18.26 -17.34 -8.03
C ASP A 175 -17.95 -16.31 -6.95
N VAL A 176 -16.71 -15.81 -6.91
CA VAL A 176 -16.34 -14.67 -6.06
C VAL A 176 -17.13 -13.42 -6.46
N LEU A 177 -17.21 -13.10 -7.75
CA LEU A 177 -18.00 -11.95 -8.21
C LEU A 177 -19.50 -12.08 -7.90
N ARG A 178 -20.06 -13.29 -7.86
CA ARG A 178 -21.45 -13.53 -7.43
C ARG A 178 -21.64 -13.27 -5.93
N LYS A 179 -20.67 -13.66 -5.11
CA LYS A 179 -20.68 -13.42 -3.65
C LYS A 179 -20.54 -11.94 -3.33
N VAL A 180 -19.60 -11.26 -4.00
CA VAL A 180 -19.24 -9.86 -3.73
C VAL A 180 -20.24 -8.89 -4.36
N PHE A 181 -20.68 -9.14 -5.61
CA PHE A 181 -21.61 -8.28 -6.33
C PHE A 181 -22.95 -8.99 -6.57
N PRO A 182 -23.89 -8.95 -5.61
CA PRO A 182 -25.20 -9.57 -5.76
C PRO A 182 -26.02 -8.91 -6.88
N ASP A 183 -25.90 -7.58 -7.08
CA ASP A 183 -26.53 -6.89 -8.21
C ASP A 183 -25.95 -7.41 -9.53
N ARG A 184 -26.83 -8.00 -10.35
CA ARG A 184 -26.49 -8.58 -11.64
C ARG A 184 -25.89 -7.56 -12.62
N ARG A 185 -26.29 -6.29 -12.56
CA ARG A 185 -25.78 -5.24 -13.45
C ARG A 185 -24.34 -4.90 -13.12
N ILE A 186 -24.02 -4.73 -11.84
CA ILE A 186 -22.64 -4.48 -11.37
C ILE A 186 -21.75 -5.68 -11.75
N ARG A 187 -22.21 -6.89 -11.44
CA ARG A 187 -21.49 -8.13 -11.76
C ARG A 187 -21.24 -8.31 -13.26
N ASN A 188 -22.24 -8.03 -14.10
CA ASN A 188 -22.08 -8.11 -15.56
C ASN A 188 -21.06 -7.07 -16.06
N ALA A 189 -21.09 -5.84 -15.53
CA ALA A 189 -20.12 -4.80 -15.88
C ALA A 189 -18.70 -5.19 -15.45
N ALA A 190 -18.54 -5.70 -14.22
CA ALA A 190 -17.27 -6.22 -13.71
C ALA A 190 -16.73 -7.36 -14.59
N SER A 191 -17.56 -8.36 -14.88
CA SER A 191 -17.19 -9.48 -15.76
C SER A 191 -16.82 -9.02 -17.17
N ALA A 192 -17.50 -8.02 -17.72
CA ALA A 192 -17.16 -7.47 -19.03
C ALA A 192 -15.77 -6.82 -19.04
N ILE A 193 -15.40 -6.08 -17.98
CA ILE A 193 -14.06 -5.50 -17.82
C ILE A 193 -13.00 -6.60 -17.78
N LEU A 194 -13.18 -7.61 -16.92
CA LEU A 194 -12.22 -8.71 -16.80
C LEU A 194 -12.07 -9.50 -18.10
N ASN A 195 -13.17 -9.77 -18.82
CA ASN A 195 -13.09 -10.46 -20.11
C ASN A 195 -12.25 -9.69 -21.13
N VAL A 196 -12.32 -8.35 -21.14
CA VAL A 196 -11.47 -7.54 -22.02
C VAL A 196 -10.01 -7.64 -21.59
N LEU A 197 -9.72 -7.54 -20.30
CA LEU A 197 -8.35 -7.58 -19.77
C LEU A 197 -7.67 -8.94 -19.95
N TYR A 198 -8.41 -10.04 -19.79
CA TYR A 198 -7.86 -11.40 -19.83
C TYR A 198 -7.92 -12.05 -21.21
N LYS A 199 -8.95 -11.76 -22.01
CA LYS A 199 -9.27 -12.57 -23.21
C LYS A 199 -9.20 -11.82 -24.52
N ASN A 200 -9.00 -10.50 -24.52
CA ASN A 200 -8.92 -9.77 -25.78
C ASN A 200 -7.55 -10.01 -26.44
N PRO A 201 -7.49 -10.59 -27.65
CA PRO A 201 -6.22 -10.84 -28.33
C PRO A 201 -5.59 -9.56 -28.91
N ASP A 202 -6.39 -8.51 -29.19
CA ASP A 202 -5.91 -7.22 -29.69
C ASP A 202 -6.04 -6.15 -28.60
N PHE A 203 -4.89 -5.69 -28.12
CA PHE A 203 -4.81 -4.68 -27.05
C PHE A 203 -4.69 -3.24 -27.57
N THR A 204 -4.67 -3.04 -28.89
CA THR A 204 -4.45 -1.73 -29.52
C THR A 204 -5.59 -0.74 -29.25
N ASP A 205 -6.85 -1.21 -29.18
CA ASP A 205 -8.05 -0.39 -28.89
C ASP A 205 -8.66 -0.68 -27.50
N VAL A 206 -7.93 -1.40 -26.63
CA VAL A 206 -8.47 -1.82 -25.34
C VAL A 206 -8.79 -0.64 -24.42
N SER A 207 -8.02 0.44 -24.48
CA SER A 207 -8.24 1.64 -23.66
C SER A 207 -9.62 2.27 -23.88
N ASN A 208 -10.04 2.46 -25.13
CA ASN A 208 -11.35 3.05 -25.46
C ASN A 208 -12.51 2.14 -25.01
N ARG A 209 -12.35 0.82 -25.22
CA ARG A 209 -13.35 -0.17 -24.80
C ARG A 209 -13.46 -0.23 -23.27
N LEU A 210 -12.34 -0.20 -22.57
CA LEU A 210 -12.31 -0.18 -21.11
C LEU A 210 -12.90 1.10 -20.55
N GLU A 211 -12.64 2.27 -21.14
CA GLU A 211 -13.23 3.53 -20.71
C GLU A 211 -14.76 3.44 -20.62
N LYS A 212 -15.41 2.94 -21.68
CA LYS A 212 -16.86 2.75 -21.72
C LYS A 212 -17.36 1.74 -20.70
N LEU A 213 -16.67 0.60 -20.56
CA LEU A 213 -17.05 -0.45 -19.62
C LEU A 213 -16.89 -0.01 -18.17
N VAL A 214 -15.81 0.69 -17.86
CA VAL A 214 -15.58 1.24 -16.53
C VAL A 214 -16.55 2.37 -16.23
N GLY A 215 -16.87 3.24 -17.19
CA GLY A 215 -17.95 4.22 -17.04
C GLY A 215 -19.30 3.57 -16.70
N THR A 216 -19.61 2.45 -17.34
CA THR A 216 -20.83 1.65 -17.06
C THR A 216 -20.78 1.01 -15.67
N TYR A 217 -19.64 0.43 -15.30
CA TYR A 217 -19.43 -0.12 -13.96
C TYR A 217 -19.62 0.96 -12.90
N LYS A 218 -18.95 2.11 -13.06
CA LYS A 218 -19.02 3.22 -12.09
C LYS A 218 -20.42 3.77 -11.91
N SER A 219 -21.14 4.02 -13.00
CA SER A 219 -22.51 4.56 -12.93
C SER A 219 -23.48 3.61 -12.23
N THR A 220 -23.23 2.30 -12.31
CA THR A 220 -24.03 1.27 -11.63
C THR A 220 -23.56 1.06 -10.19
N ALA A 221 -22.26 0.95 -9.98
CA ALA A 221 -21.61 0.57 -8.73
C ALA A 221 -21.46 1.74 -7.76
N PHE A 222 -21.52 3.00 -8.18
CA PHE A 222 -21.40 4.13 -7.23
C PHE A 222 -22.61 5.05 -7.29
N ALA A 223 -23.77 4.48 -7.64
CA ALA A 223 -25.05 5.18 -7.60
C ALA A 223 -25.45 5.56 -6.16
N SER A 224 -25.05 4.76 -5.17
CA SER A 224 -25.20 5.05 -3.75
C SER A 224 -24.08 5.96 -3.25
N LYS A 225 -24.40 6.88 -2.34
CA LYS A 225 -23.39 7.73 -1.70
C LYS A 225 -22.47 6.91 -0.81
N MET A 226 -21.26 7.43 -0.60
CA MET A 226 -20.32 6.89 0.36
C MET A 226 -20.99 6.73 1.74
N PRO A 227 -20.82 5.57 2.40
CA PRO A 227 -21.57 5.23 3.61
C PRO A 227 -20.98 5.82 4.87
N ILE A 228 -20.31 6.96 4.75
CA ILE A 228 -19.62 7.60 5.85
C ILE A 228 -20.21 8.99 6.07
N ASP A 229 -20.46 9.30 7.34
CA ASP A 229 -20.95 10.60 7.78
C ASP A 229 -19.90 11.68 7.47
N THR A 230 -20.14 12.41 6.38
CA THR A 230 -19.28 13.50 5.92
C THR A 230 -19.16 14.65 6.92
N ALA A 231 -20.13 14.83 7.82
CA ALA A 231 -20.05 15.84 8.87
C ALA A 231 -19.08 15.40 9.97
N LYS A 232 -19.14 14.12 10.38
CA LYS A 232 -18.17 13.52 11.32
C LYS A 232 -16.74 13.56 10.76
N ILE A 233 -16.55 13.17 9.48
CA ILE A 233 -15.24 13.32 8.79
C ILE A 233 -14.78 14.77 8.83
N GLY A 234 -15.66 15.72 8.47
CA GLY A 234 -15.30 17.13 8.43
C GLY A 234 -14.83 17.68 9.78
N ASN A 235 -15.48 17.26 10.87
CA ASN A 235 -15.05 17.59 12.23
C ASN A 235 -13.72 16.91 12.61
N ALA A 236 -13.54 15.63 12.28
CA ALA A 236 -12.29 14.94 12.55
C ALA A 236 -11.11 15.59 11.83
N PHE A 237 -11.30 15.90 10.54
CA PHE A 237 -10.31 16.56 9.70
C PHE A 237 -9.92 17.94 10.24
N ALA A 238 -10.88 18.72 10.74
CA ALA A 238 -10.60 20.03 11.34
C ALA A 238 -9.73 19.96 12.61
N ASN A 239 -9.66 18.80 13.27
CA ASN A 239 -8.88 18.56 14.49
C ASN A 239 -7.74 17.56 14.28
N GLU A 240 -7.36 17.31 13.02
CA GLU A 240 -6.42 16.25 12.65
C GLU A 240 -5.07 16.40 13.36
N ASP A 241 -4.54 17.62 13.45
CA ASP A 241 -3.25 17.87 14.12
C ASP A 241 -3.25 17.39 15.57
N THR A 242 -4.39 17.52 16.26
CA THR A 242 -4.55 17.04 17.63
C THR A 242 -4.68 15.53 17.69
N TYR A 243 -5.45 14.92 16.78
CA TYR A 243 -5.58 13.46 16.75
C TYR A 243 -4.26 12.79 16.40
N TYR A 244 -3.45 13.40 15.54
CA TYR A 244 -2.21 12.84 15.02
C TYR A 244 -0.96 13.25 15.82
N ASP A 245 -1.12 13.97 16.92
CA ASP A 245 -0.01 14.40 17.76
C ASP A 245 0.65 13.22 18.48
N LYS A 246 1.71 12.67 17.87
CA LYS A 246 2.53 11.60 18.46
C LYS A 246 3.21 12.02 19.76
N SER A 247 3.37 13.33 20.02
CA SER A 247 4.03 13.80 21.24
C SER A 247 3.19 13.60 22.50
N ALA A 248 1.87 13.41 22.34
CA ALA A 248 1.00 13.00 23.45
C ALA A 248 1.34 11.60 24.01
N PHE A 249 1.95 10.75 23.20
CA PHE A 249 2.32 9.37 23.55
C PHE A 249 3.84 9.21 23.74
N VAL A 250 4.62 9.86 22.87
CA VAL A 250 6.09 9.86 22.91
C VAL A 250 6.57 11.33 22.96
N PRO A 251 6.72 11.93 24.16
CA PRO A 251 6.94 13.38 24.30
C PRO A 251 8.15 13.94 23.53
N ASP A 252 9.21 13.15 23.38
CA ASP A 252 10.43 13.53 22.67
C ASP A 252 10.50 12.96 21.24
N ILE A 253 9.37 12.56 20.65
CA ILE A 253 9.29 12.00 19.27
C ILE A 253 10.00 12.87 18.23
N LYS A 254 9.98 14.19 18.43
CA LYS A 254 10.65 15.15 17.56
C LYS A 254 12.15 14.87 17.45
N ARG A 255 12.79 14.36 18.51
CA ARG A 255 14.21 14.00 18.51
C ARG A 255 14.54 12.94 17.48
N PHE A 256 13.71 11.88 17.36
CA PHE A 256 13.90 10.83 16.36
C PHE A 256 13.67 11.35 14.93
N ARG A 257 12.71 12.26 14.75
CA ARG A 257 12.41 12.90 13.44
C ARG A 257 13.53 13.84 13.00
N ASP A 258 13.99 14.70 13.91
CA ASP A 258 15.06 15.66 13.65
C ASP A 258 16.38 14.92 13.34
N ALA A 259 16.69 13.84 14.08
CA ALA A 259 17.87 13.01 13.83
C ALA A 259 17.89 12.40 12.41
N ARG A 260 16.70 12.08 11.87
CA ARG A 260 16.55 11.58 10.50
C ARG A 260 16.63 12.68 9.45
N ALA A 261 15.91 13.78 9.67
CA ALA A 261 15.86 14.91 8.75
C ALA A 261 17.24 15.57 8.57
N TYR A 262 18.08 15.52 9.61
CA TYR A 262 19.40 16.10 9.65
C TYR A 262 20.50 15.06 9.84
N ARG A 263 20.42 13.92 9.13
CA ARG A 263 21.37 12.80 9.24
C ARG A 263 22.85 13.22 9.11
N ASP A 264 23.10 14.25 8.29
CA ASP A 264 24.44 14.82 8.03
C ASP A 264 24.87 15.90 9.05
N SER A 265 24.02 16.26 10.00
CA SER A 265 24.29 17.26 11.04
C SER A 265 24.75 16.61 12.33
N THR A 266 26.00 16.88 12.75
CA THR A 266 26.57 16.38 14.02
C THR A 266 25.84 16.88 15.26
N ALA A 267 25.02 17.94 15.16
CA ALA A 267 24.29 18.52 16.29
C ALA A 267 23.04 17.74 16.72
N VAL A 268 22.55 16.80 15.89
CA VAL A 268 21.25 16.12 16.07
C VAL A 268 21.36 14.59 15.96
N GLN A 269 22.58 14.05 15.89
CA GLN A 269 22.78 12.62 15.69
C GLN A 269 22.43 11.80 16.94
N ILE A 270 21.58 10.79 16.74
CA ILE A 270 21.43 9.69 17.67
C ILE A 270 22.41 8.60 17.23
N LYS A 271 23.35 8.25 18.10
CA LYS A 271 24.42 7.28 17.77
C LYS A 271 23.87 5.88 17.51
N ASP A 272 22.90 5.45 18.32
CA ASP A 272 22.21 4.17 18.19
C ASP A 272 20.69 4.38 18.34
N PRO A 273 19.99 4.78 17.26
CA PRO A 273 18.56 5.04 17.33
C PRO A 273 17.74 3.76 17.55
N VAL A 274 18.25 2.60 17.10
CA VAL A 274 17.58 1.31 17.31
C VAL A 274 17.64 0.93 18.78
N GLY A 275 18.83 0.90 19.38
CA GLY A 275 19.01 0.60 20.79
C GLY A 275 18.26 1.56 21.71
N GLU A 276 18.21 2.85 21.35
CA GLU A 276 17.45 3.84 22.12
C GLU A 276 15.93 3.60 22.08
N ILE A 277 15.37 3.26 20.91
CA ILE A 277 13.94 2.92 20.84
C ILE A 277 13.67 1.60 21.57
N VAL A 278 14.51 0.59 21.38
CA VAL A 278 14.37 -0.74 22.02
C VAL A 278 14.43 -0.65 23.54
N ALA A 279 15.32 0.19 24.09
CA ALA A 279 15.42 0.42 25.53
C ALA A 279 14.17 1.05 26.15
N ARG A 280 13.30 1.65 25.33
CA ARG A 280 12.02 2.24 25.75
C ARG A 280 10.83 1.30 25.54
N LEU A 281 11.04 0.16 24.89
CA LEU A 281 9.99 -0.83 24.71
C LEU A 281 9.65 -1.51 26.05
N ASP A 282 8.37 -1.56 26.36
CA ASP A 282 7.78 -2.19 27.54
C ASP A 282 6.52 -2.97 27.13
N ASP A 283 6.32 -4.15 27.70
CA ASP A 283 5.20 -5.03 27.35
C ASP A 283 3.83 -4.41 27.69
N ARG A 284 3.79 -3.48 28.67
CA ARG A 284 2.58 -2.84 29.21
C ARG A 284 2.24 -1.51 28.55
N MET A 285 3.02 -1.05 27.57
CA MET A 285 2.70 0.21 26.89
C MET A 285 1.37 0.09 26.13
N ASP A 286 0.67 1.21 26.00
CA ASP A 286 -0.54 1.27 25.18
C ASP A 286 -0.22 1.02 23.70
N PHE A 287 -1.23 0.57 22.97
CA PHE A 287 -1.04 0.13 21.59
C PHE A 287 -0.74 1.29 20.63
N ASP A 288 -1.21 2.52 20.91
CA ASP A 288 -0.85 3.71 20.14
C ASP A 288 0.67 3.98 20.25
N THR A 289 1.23 3.92 21.46
CA THR A 289 2.68 4.03 21.70
C THR A 289 3.46 2.92 20.98
N LYS A 290 2.97 1.66 20.98
CA LYS A 290 3.59 0.56 20.20
C LYS A 290 3.65 0.89 18.71
N CYS A 291 2.55 1.36 18.15
CA CYS A 291 2.46 1.71 16.74
C CYS A 291 3.42 2.85 16.38
N ILE A 292 3.54 3.87 17.24
CA ILE A 292 4.49 4.97 17.05
C ILE A 292 5.92 4.43 17.01
N TYR A 293 6.34 3.61 17.99
CA TYR A 293 7.68 3.04 17.98
C TYR A 293 7.95 2.11 16.80
N ALA A 294 6.96 1.31 16.38
CA ALA A 294 7.07 0.48 15.19
C ALA A 294 7.33 1.32 13.92
N ILE A 295 6.62 2.44 13.79
CA ILE A 295 6.84 3.41 12.70
C ILE A 295 8.22 4.05 12.80
N GLU A 296 8.67 4.50 13.97
CA GLU A 296 9.99 5.11 14.09
C GLU A 296 11.13 4.10 13.83
N LEU A 297 10.99 2.85 14.30
CA LEU A 297 11.89 1.75 13.98
C LEU A 297 11.95 1.49 12.48
N SER A 298 10.82 1.56 11.77
CA SER A 298 10.80 1.33 10.33
C SER A 298 11.63 2.33 9.55
N HIS A 299 11.84 3.52 10.07
CA HIS A 299 12.61 4.52 9.37
C HIS A 299 14.13 4.40 9.58
N VAL A 300 14.56 3.66 10.60
CA VAL A 300 15.98 3.44 10.92
C VAL A 300 16.44 2.03 10.58
N LEU A 301 15.52 1.06 10.56
CA LEU A 301 15.75 -0.31 10.09
C LEU A 301 15.44 -0.42 8.59
N MET A 302 16.27 -1.20 7.89
CA MET A 302 16.13 -1.37 6.44
C MET A 302 15.14 -2.49 6.08
N ILE A 303 15.23 -3.66 6.73
CA ILE A 303 14.48 -4.88 6.35
C ILE A 303 13.61 -5.39 7.51
N ASP A 304 14.18 -5.59 8.70
CA ASP A 304 13.50 -6.18 9.89
C ASP A 304 12.23 -5.43 10.35
N CYS A 305 12.07 -4.19 9.91
CA CYS A 305 10.87 -3.42 10.19
C CYS A 305 9.59 -3.99 9.58
N VAL A 306 9.69 -4.85 8.57
CA VAL A 306 8.52 -5.49 7.97
C VAL A 306 7.87 -6.47 8.92
N ASP A 307 8.64 -7.25 9.68
CA ASP A 307 8.09 -8.15 10.70
C ASP A 307 7.47 -7.37 11.85
N ILE A 308 8.11 -6.26 12.26
CA ILE A 308 7.58 -5.37 13.30
C ILE A 308 6.23 -4.78 12.89
N LEU A 309 6.16 -4.11 11.74
CA LEU A 309 4.94 -3.47 11.26
C LEU A 309 3.87 -4.50 10.92
N GLY A 310 4.28 -5.63 10.34
CA GLY A 310 3.41 -6.75 10.02
C GLY A 310 2.75 -7.36 11.25
N ALA A 311 3.51 -7.58 12.32
CA ALA A 311 2.99 -8.08 13.59
C ALA A 311 1.99 -7.10 14.22
N VAL A 312 2.25 -5.80 14.14
CA VAL A 312 1.30 -4.76 14.58
C VAL A 312 -0.01 -4.83 13.77
N ILE A 313 0.05 -4.99 12.45
CA ILE A 313 -1.16 -5.16 11.61
C ILE A 313 -1.92 -6.44 11.97
N GLU A 314 -1.21 -7.56 12.10
CA GLU A 314 -1.79 -8.88 12.38
C GLU A 314 -2.32 -9.04 13.82
N SER A 315 -1.92 -8.17 14.76
CA SER A 315 -2.47 -8.14 16.12
C SER A 315 -3.98 -7.86 16.16
N LYS A 316 -4.51 -7.22 15.11
CA LYS A 316 -5.90 -6.76 15.02
C LYS A 316 -6.34 -5.81 16.14
N GLU A 317 -5.40 -5.20 16.84
CA GLU A 317 -5.68 -4.14 17.81
C GLU A 317 -5.78 -2.79 17.10
N TYR A 318 -6.74 -1.95 17.51
CA TYR A 318 -6.91 -0.64 16.90
C TYR A 318 -5.92 0.38 17.46
N SER A 319 -5.33 1.14 16.54
CA SER A 319 -4.57 2.36 16.84
C SER A 319 -4.97 3.44 15.84
N ARG A 320 -4.97 4.70 16.30
CA ARG A 320 -5.13 5.86 15.39
C ARG A 320 -4.00 5.96 14.35
N TYR A 321 -2.87 5.31 14.61
CA TYR A 321 -1.70 5.25 13.73
C TYR A 321 -1.69 4.00 12.84
N LEU A 322 -2.69 3.10 12.92
CA LEU A 322 -2.73 1.86 12.14
C LEU A 322 -2.68 2.10 10.62
N LEU A 323 -3.28 3.19 10.13
CA LEU A 323 -3.17 3.58 8.72
C LEU A 323 -1.71 3.85 8.32
N GLU A 324 -0.98 4.61 9.14
CA GLU A 324 0.43 4.93 8.90
C GLU A 324 1.31 3.69 9.02
N VAL A 325 1.01 2.78 9.96
CA VAL A 325 1.68 1.47 10.07
C VAL A 325 1.53 0.70 8.77
N TRP A 326 0.32 0.58 8.22
CA TRP A 326 0.07 -0.12 6.96
C TRP A 326 0.75 0.56 5.76
N GLU A 327 0.75 1.89 5.70
CA GLU A 327 1.44 2.64 4.63
C GLU A 327 2.95 2.41 4.67
N ASN A 328 3.55 2.45 5.86
CA ASN A 328 4.97 2.15 6.05
C ASN A 328 5.27 0.69 5.71
N TRP A 329 4.45 -0.25 6.17
CA TRP A 329 4.63 -1.67 5.88
C TRP A 329 4.62 -1.91 4.37
N ARG A 330 3.61 -1.39 3.67
CA ARG A 330 3.50 -1.51 2.21
C ARG A 330 4.72 -0.94 1.49
N ALA A 331 5.19 0.24 1.91
CA ALA A 331 6.37 0.87 1.32
C ALA A 331 7.65 0.04 1.56
N LYS A 332 7.81 -0.53 2.75
CA LYS A 332 8.96 -1.35 3.12
C LYS A 332 8.97 -2.71 2.44
N VAL A 333 7.81 -3.35 2.31
CA VAL A 333 7.65 -4.57 1.53
C VAL A 333 7.99 -4.32 0.06
N GLN A 334 7.46 -3.24 -0.53
CA GLN A 334 7.76 -2.87 -1.91
C GLN A 334 9.27 -2.67 -2.09
N PHE A 335 9.92 -1.91 -1.20
CA PHE A 335 11.35 -1.63 -1.32
C PHE A 335 12.23 -2.88 -1.08
N GLY A 336 11.94 -3.66 -0.04
CA GLY A 336 12.81 -4.73 0.43
C GLY A 336 12.71 -6.04 -0.35
N TRP A 337 11.54 -6.34 -0.93
CA TRP A 337 11.29 -7.61 -1.63
C TRP A 337 11.05 -7.40 -3.11
N PHE A 338 10.17 -6.47 -3.48
CA PHE A 338 9.68 -6.41 -4.85
C PHE A 338 10.34 -5.32 -5.72
N GLY A 339 11.19 -4.47 -5.12
CA GLY A 339 11.98 -3.41 -5.75
C GLY A 339 11.31 -2.02 -5.74
N CYS A 340 12.10 -0.95 -5.88
CA CYS A 340 11.60 0.44 -5.78
C CYS A 340 11.43 1.18 -7.13
N SER A 341 11.68 0.50 -8.26
CA SER A 341 11.57 1.08 -9.60
C SER A 341 10.14 1.03 -10.14
N ASN A 342 9.88 1.82 -11.18
CA ASN A 342 8.69 1.65 -12.03
C ASN A 342 8.61 0.26 -12.67
N ASP A 343 9.77 -0.35 -12.91
CA ASP A 343 9.88 -1.67 -13.53
C ASP A 343 9.84 -2.80 -12.50
N SER A 344 9.74 -2.44 -11.22
CA SER A 344 9.64 -3.40 -10.12
C SER A 344 8.29 -4.11 -10.10
N VAL A 345 8.26 -5.19 -9.34
CA VAL A 345 7.09 -6.03 -9.15
C VAL A 345 6.22 -5.33 -8.12
N ILE A 346 4.96 -5.12 -8.44
CA ILE A 346 4.07 -4.41 -7.54
C ILE A 346 2.87 -5.31 -7.29
N PRO A 347 2.89 -6.18 -6.27
CA PRO A 347 1.80 -7.15 -6.04
C PRO A 347 0.60 -6.48 -5.35
N ASN A 348 -0.15 -5.64 -6.08
CA ASN A 348 -1.25 -4.85 -5.51
C ASN A 348 -2.35 -5.75 -4.91
N ALA A 349 -2.69 -6.89 -5.52
CA ALA A 349 -3.66 -7.82 -4.93
C ALA A 349 -3.26 -8.31 -3.52
N TYR A 350 -1.97 -8.58 -3.31
CA TYR A 350 -1.46 -8.93 -1.97
C TYR A 350 -1.58 -7.75 -0.99
N TYR A 351 -1.24 -6.52 -1.42
CA TYR A 351 -1.42 -5.33 -0.58
C TYR A 351 -2.90 -5.10 -0.20
N PHE A 352 -3.84 -5.39 -1.10
CA PHE A 352 -5.27 -5.31 -0.82
C PHE A 352 -5.72 -6.38 0.18
N LYS A 353 -5.22 -7.62 0.05
CA LYS A 353 -5.46 -8.66 1.04
C LYS A 353 -5.04 -8.21 2.44
N ILE A 354 -3.87 -7.58 2.61
CA ILE A 354 -3.42 -7.10 3.92
C ILE A 354 -4.22 -5.88 4.39
N ARG A 355 -4.64 -4.99 3.48
CA ARG A 355 -5.52 -3.86 3.78
C ARG A 355 -6.85 -4.30 4.41
N ASN A 356 -7.36 -5.48 4.09
CA ASN A 356 -8.57 -6.04 4.71
C ASN A 356 -8.43 -6.18 6.23
N ILE A 357 -7.25 -6.58 6.72
CA ILE A 357 -6.99 -6.71 8.16
C ILE A 357 -7.20 -5.34 8.82
N CYS A 358 -6.57 -4.30 8.29
CA CYS A 358 -6.72 -2.93 8.80
C CYS A 358 -8.17 -2.44 8.75
N ALA A 359 -8.90 -2.72 7.65
CA ALA A 359 -10.28 -2.32 7.50
C ALA A 359 -11.20 -2.99 8.54
N ASN A 360 -11.04 -4.30 8.77
CA ASN A 360 -11.78 -5.03 9.80
C ASN A 360 -11.47 -4.51 11.21
N THR A 361 -10.19 -4.26 11.52
CA THR A 361 -9.78 -3.66 12.81
C THR A 361 -10.43 -2.30 13.05
N MET A 362 -10.42 -1.41 12.05
CA MET A 362 -11.06 -0.10 12.16
C MET A 362 -12.58 -0.20 12.26
N LEU A 363 -13.22 -1.11 11.51
CA LEU A 363 -14.66 -1.33 11.57
C LEU A 363 -15.12 -1.81 12.95
N ARG A 364 -14.40 -2.76 13.54
CA ARG A 364 -14.64 -3.25 14.90
C ARG A 364 -14.62 -2.10 15.91
N HIS A 365 -13.53 -1.33 15.90
CA HIS A 365 -13.37 -0.18 16.80
C HIS A 365 -14.49 0.85 16.63
N ILE A 366 -14.86 1.20 15.39
CA ILE A 366 -15.95 2.16 15.14
C ILE A 366 -17.30 1.64 15.65
N GLN A 367 -17.54 0.34 15.62
CA GLN A 367 -18.79 -0.23 16.15
C GLN A 367 -18.84 -0.23 17.68
N GLU A 368 -17.69 -0.36 18.34
CA GLU A 368 -17.53 -0.29 19.79
C GLU A 368 -17.49 1.17 20.30
N HIS A 369 -16.95 2.08 19.48
CA HIS A 369 -16.71 3.50 19.78
C HIS A 369 -17.27 4.42 18.68
N PRO A 370 -18.61 4.49 18.49
CA PRO A 370 -19.24 5.24 17.38
C PRO A 370 -19.05 6.78 17.45
N GLU A 371 -18.60 7.30 18.58
CA GLU A 371 -18.20 8.68 18.81
C GLU A 371 -16.79 9.03 18.32
N ASP A 372 -15.95 8.02 18.05
CA ASP A 372 -14.58 8.22 17.57
C ASP A 372 -14.57 8.64 16.10
N ASN A 373 -14.63 9.95 15.89
CA ASN A 373 -14.63 10.53 14.55
C ASN A 373 -13.26 10.38 13.85
N ASP A 374 -12.14 10.25 14.58
CA ASP A 374 -10.83 10.02 13.96
C ASP A 374 -10.78 8.63 13.36
N ALA A 375 -11.25 7.59 14.06
CA ALA A 375 -11.34 6.24 13.50
C ALA A 375 -12.11 6.20 12.18
N LEU A 376 -13.22 6.95 12.09
CA LEU A 376 -13.99 7.09 10.87
C LEU A 376 -13.21 7.80 9.75
N LEU A 377 -12.44 8.84 10.09
CA LEU A 377 -11.54 9.52 9.16
C LEU A 377 -10.43 8.57 8.67
N ARG A 378 -9.80 7.78 9.56
CA ARG A 378 -8.76 6.81 9.21
C ARG A 378 -9.30 5.73 8.29
N LEU A 379 -10.47 5.16 8.60
CA LEU A 379 -11.14 4.21 7.71
C LEU A 379 -11.44 4.86 6.34
N SER A 380 -11.97 6.08 6.32
CA SER A 380 -12.25 6.77 5.05
C SER A 380 -11.00 6.92 4.19
N ARG A 381 -9.86 7.31 4.78
CA ARG A 381 -8.57 7.41 4.07
C ARG A 381 -8.05 6.04 3.64
N LEU A 382 -8.19 5.05 4.52
CA LEU A 382 -7.86 3.68 4.19
C LEU A 382 -8.69 3.22 3.00
N LEU A 383 -9.95 3.62 2.80
CA LEU A 383 -10.77 3.26 1.62
C LEU A 383 -10.35 3.99 0.33
N TYR A 384 -9.79 5.20 0.44
CA TYR A 384 -9.32 5.98 -0.71
C TYR A 384 -7.88 5.70 -1.12
N CYS A 385 -7.12 4.94 -0.33
CA CYS A 385 -5.75 4.62 -0.67
C CYS A 385 -5.69 3.81 -1.99
N GLY A 386 -5.03 4.37 -3.01
CA GLY A 386 -4.91 3.74 -4.32
C GLY A 386 -3.92 2.58 -4.36
N SER A 387 -3.92 1.87 -5.50
CA SER A 387 -2.82 0.99 -5.90
C SER A 387 -1.52 1.77 -6.06
N ILE A 388 -0.39 1.10 -5.91
CA ILE A 388 0.89 1.60 -6.37
C ILE A 388 0.90 1.45 -7.91
N THR A 389 1.21 2.53 -8.61
CA THR A 389 1.16 2.61 -10.09
C THR A 389 2.52 2.34 -10.69
N ARG A 390 2.59 1.64 -11.81
CA ARG A 390 3.88 1.23 -12.38
C ARG A 390 4.55 2.23 -13.32
N ASP A 391 3.85 3.27 -13.79
CA ASP A 391 4.41 4.27 -14.73
C ASP A 391 4.42 5.67 -14.08
N GLY A 392 5.50 6.02 -13.37
CA GLY A 392 5.76 7.36 -12.81
C GLY A 392 7.25 7.68 -12.77
N LEU A 393 7.72 8.72 -12.08
CA LEU A 393 9.18 8.89 -11.89
C LEU A 393 9.75 7.95 -10.81
N PHE A 394 8.89 7.30 -10.00
CA PHE A 394 9.25 6.34 -8.93
C PHE A 394 8.01 5.56 -8.42
N GLY A 395 7.41 4.66 -9.21
CA GLY A 395 6.28 3.81 -8.78
C GLY A 395 5.03 4.59 -8.29
N ASN A 396 4.99 5.89 -8.52
CA ASN A 396 3.93 6.80 -8.13
C ASN A 396 3.82 7.88 -9.21
N SER A 397 3.16 7.55 -10.31
CA SER A 397 2.38 8.57 -11.02
C SER A 397 0.98 8.04 -11.30
N VAL A 398 0.06 8.52 -10.46
CA VAL A 398 -1.35 8.57 -10.78
C VAL A 398 -1.50 9.69 -11.82
N ALA A 399 -1.41 9.39 -13.13
CA ALA A 399 -1.50 10.47 -14.12
C ALA A 399 -2.37 10.22 -15.36
N GLY A 400 -2.45 9.00 -15.90
CA GLY A 400 -3.24 8.78 -17.12
C GLY A 400 -4.66 8.28 -16.82
N ILE A 401 -4.74 7.01 -16.45
CA ILE A 401 -6.01 6.29 -16.39
C ILE A 401 -6.69 6.46 -15.04
N LEU A 402 -5.93 6.52 -13.94
CA LEU A 402 -6.51 6.89 -12.64
C LEU A 402 -7.11 8.29 -12.65
N TYR A 403 -6.62 9.24 -13.44
CA TYR A 403 -7.26 10.55 -13.55
C TYR A 403 -8.65 10.44 -14.19
N HIS A 404 -8.88 9.52 -15.13
CA HIS A 404 -10.20 9.18 -15.67
C HIS A 404 -11.01 8.22 -14.76
N LEU A 405 -10.34 7.44 -13.91
CA LEU A 405 -10.95 6.54 -12.94
C LEU A 405 -11.31 7.20 -11.59
N SER A 406 -10.66 8.31 -11.24
CA SER A 406 -10.86 9.09 -10.01
C SER A 406 -11.51 10.45 -10.26
N SER A 407 -11.54 10.95 -11.51
CA SER A 407 -12.42 12.09 -11.89
C SER A 407 -13.84 11.62 -12.13
N ALA A 408 -14.45 11.10 -11.08
CA ALA A 408 -15.86 11.37 -10.88
C ALA A 408 -15.91 12.46 -9.81
N GLU A 409 -16.42 13.62 -10.21
CA GLU A 409 -16.84 14.65 -9.28
C GLU A 409 -17.63 14.00 -8.13
N TYR A 410 -17.12 14.15 -6.91
CA TYR A 410 -17.87 13.91 -5.67
C TYR A 410 -17.66 15.12 -4.76
#